data_AF-A0A0Q3PMS5-F1
#
_entry.id   AF-A0A0Q3PMS5-F1
#
_cell.length_a   1.000
_cell.length_b   1.000
_cell.length_c   1.000
_cell.angle_alpha   90.00
_cell.angle_beta   90.00
_cell.angle_gamma   90.00
#
_symmetry.space_group_name_H-M   'P 1'
#
loop_
_entity.id
_entity.type
_entity.pdbx_description
1 polymer ?
#
loop_
_entity_poly.entity_id
_entity_poly.type
_entity_poly.pdbx_seq_one_letter_code
_entity_poly.pdbx_strand_id
1 'polypeptide(L)'
;MKGAVTHEDFEGHRGTIKAGDVQWMTAGRGIVHSEMPAAPGTSRGLQLWVNLSSQNKMIEPRYQEMQSKDIASTTSSDGVTVRVVAGHSMGARSPVCTRTPTMYLDFTVRPHAAARQPVPASWNAFAYVLEGEGVFAGGGAAEAADSSSSSKAGPHHLLLLGLQGDGVEVWNKSDKPLPVPAHRRRAHRRARGAAGALRHEHRGGDRRGRE
;
A
#
# COMPACT_ATOMS: atom_id res chain seq x y z
N MET A 1 -1.49 -1.97 -11.43
CA MET A 1 -2.76 -2.64 -11.06
C MET A 1 -3.73 -2.59 -12.24
N LYS A 2 -4.75 -3.46 -12.31
CA LYS A 2 -5.70 -3.56 -13.45
C LYS A 2 -7.10 -3.95 -12.96
N GLY A 3 -8.13 -3.60 -13.73
CA GLY A 3 -9.53 -3.91 -13.44
C GLY A 3 -10.27 -2.79 -12.68
N ALA A 4 -11.49 -3.07 -12.27
CA ALA A 4 -12.33 -2.19 -11.48
C ALA A 4 -13.22 -3.00 -10.53
N VAL A 5 -13.59 -2.39 -9.40
CA VAL A 5 -14.44 -2.98 -8.36
C VAL A 5 -15.59 -2.01 -8.09
N THR A 6 -16.82 -2.49 -8.17
CA THR A 6 -18.00 -1.76 -7.68
C THR A 6 -18.19 -2.07 -6.20
N HIS A 7 -18.41 -1.04 -5.39
CA HIS A 7 -18.80 -1.20 -4.00
C HIS A 7 -20.17 -0.61 -3.75
N GLU A 8 -20.88 -1.21 -2.80
CA GLU A 8 -22.18 -0.77 -2.30
C GLU A 8 -22.25 -1.05 -0.80
N ASP A 9 -22.73 -0.08 -0.01
CA ASP A 9 -22.99 -0.26 1.42
C ASP A 9 -24.50 -0.17 1.76
N PHE A 10 -24.85 -0.55 2.99
CA PHE A 10 -26.24 -0.55 3.44
C PHE A 10 -26.86 0.85 3.58
N GLU A 11 -26.04 1.90 3.61
CA GLU A 11 -26.49 3.30 3.67
C GLU A 11 -26.74 3.87 2.26
N GLY A 12 -26.53 3.07 1.21
CA GLY A 12 -26.77 3.43 -0.18
C GLY A 12 -25.58 4.09 -0.87
N HIS A 13 -24.40 4.14 -0.24
CA HIS A 13 -23.20 4.62 -0.91
C HIS A 13 -22.76 3.58 -1.95
N ARG A 14 -22.73 4.00 -3.22
CA ARG A 14 -22.28 3.16 -4.33
C ARG A 14 -21.23 3.89 -5.15
N GLY A 15 -20.19 3.17 -5.55
CA GLY A 15 -19.12 3.70 -6.38
C GLY A 15 -18.38 2.62 -7.15
N THR A 16 -17.50 3.04 -8.05
CA THR A 16 -16.62 2.14 -8.81
C THR A 16 -15.18 2.59 -8.63
N ILE A 17 -14.37 1.75 -7.98
CA ILE A 17 -12.94 1.93 -7.81
C ILE A 17 -12.25 1.39 -9.06
N LYS A 18 -11.69 2.28 -9.88
CA LYS A 18 -10.98 1.90 -11.11
C LYS A 18 -9.50 1.62 -10.82
N ALA A 19 -8.79 1.14 -11.83
CA ALA A 19 -7.36 0.88 -11.73
C ALA A 19 -6.58 2.13 -11.30
N GLY A 20 -5.92 2.05 -10.15
CA GLY A 20 -5.15 3.14 -9.58
C GLY A 20 -5.94 4.05 -8.65
N ASP A 21 -7.27 3.96 -8.60
CA ASP A 21 -8.06 4.67 -7.60
C ASP A 21 -7.81 4.07 -6.21
N VAL A 22 -8.11 4.84 -5.17
CA VAL A 22 -8.01 4.43 -3.78
C VAL A 22 -9.34 4.71 -3.09
N GLN A 23 -9.81 3.71 -2.35
CA GLN A 23 -10.83 3.89 -1.32
C GLN A 23 -10.19 3.69 0.06
N TRP A 24 -10.30 4.70 0.91
CA TRP A 24 -9.90 4.65 2.31
C TRP A 24 -11.15 4.63 3.20
N MET A 25 -11.55 3.44 3.60
CA MET A 25 -12.74 3.21 4.43
C MET A 25 -12.36 3.10 5.90
N THR A 26 -13.03 3.89 6.74
CA THR A 26 -12.97 3.77 8.20
C THR A 26 -14.26 3.10 8.68
N ALA A 27 -14.17 1.84 9.12
CA ALA A 27 -15.34 1.06 9.54
C ALA A 27 -15.97 1.55 10.86
N GLY A 28 -15.16 2.05 11.80
CA GLY A 28 -15.66 2.55 13.09
C GLY A 28 -16.52 1.51 13.81
N ARG A 29 -17.71 1.93 14.28
CA ARG A 29 -18.66 1.04 14.97
C ARG A 29 -19.24 -0.09 14.10
N GLY A 30 -19.05 -0.05 12.78
CA GLY A 30 -19.50 -1.09 11.85
C GLY A 30 -19.91 -0.55 10.49
N ILE A 31 -19.58 -1.31 9.44
CA ILE A 31 -20.05 -1.12 8.07
C ILE A 31 -20.44 -2.50 7.54
N VAL A 32 -21.56 -2.58 6.83
CA VAL A 32 -21.90 -3.72 5.97
C VAL A 32 -21.76 -3.26 4.53
N HIS A 33 -20.83 -3.86 3.78
CA HIS A 33 -20.56 -3.50 2.39
C HIS A 33 -20.31 -4.75 1.55
N SER A 34 -20.51 -4.58 0.24
CA SER A 34 -20.16 -5.55 -0.79
C SER A 34 -19.13 -4.93 -1.73
N GLU A 35 -18.14 -5.73 -2.14
CA GLU A 35 -17.16 -5.36 -3.15
C GLU A 35 -17.16 -6.43 -4.24
N MET A 36 -17.64 -6.06 -5.43
CA MET A 36 -17.80 -6.99 -6.56
C MET A 36 -16.99 -6.49 -7.77
N PRO A 37 -16.39 -7.39 -8.58
CA PRO A 37 -15.74 -6.98 -9.82
C PRO A 37 -16.72 -6.24 -10.74
N ALA A 38 -16.31 -5.07 -11.25
CA ALA A 38 -17.19 -4.24 -12.08
C ALA A 38 -17.42 -4.81 -13.48
N ALA A 39 -16.53 -5.69 -13.96
CA ALA A 39 -16.58 -6.30 -15.28
C ALA A 39 -15.97 -7.71 -15.28
N PRO A 40 -16.34 -8.57 -16.26
CA PRO A 40 -15.67 -9.85 -16.49
C PRO A 40 -14.17 -9.65 -16.74
N GLY A 41 -13.35 -10.59 -16.26
CA GLY A 41 -11.89 -10.50 -16.35
C GLY A 41 -11.20 -10.57 -14.99
N THR A 42 -9.91 -10.23 -14.96
CA THR A 42 -9.08 -10.26 -13.75
C THR A 42 -8.92 -8.85 -13.18
N SER A 43 -9.47 -8.62 -11.99
CA SER A 43 -9.18 -7.44 -11.19
C SER A 43 -8.02 -7.74 -10.22
N ARG A 44 -7.04 -6.83 -10.16
CA ARG A 44 -5.89 -6.91 -9.25
C ARG A 44 -5.85 -5.65 -8.39
N GLY A 45 -6.13 -5.82 -7.10
CA GLY A 45 -6.05 -4.76 -6.09
C GLY A 45 -5.26 -5.22 -4.86
N LEU A 46 -5.00 -4.27 -3.97
CA LEU A 46 -4.46 -4.53 -2.64
C LEU A 46 -5.44 -4.04 -1.61
N GLN A 47 -5.70 -4.87 -0.60
CA GLN A 47 -6.47 -4.46 0.56
C GLN A 47 -5.59 -4.53 1.80
N LEU A 48 -5.68 -3.48 2.60
CA LEU A 48 -4.89 -3.33 3.81
C LEU A 48 -5.80 -2.86 4.93
N TRP A 49 -5.77 -3.60 6.04
CA TRP A 49 -6.53 -3.25 7.23
C TRP A 49 -5.63 -2.59 8.26
N VAL A 50 -6.01 -1.38 8.64
CA VAL A 50 -5.31 -0.59 9.65
C VAL A 50 -6.18 -0.50 10.90
N ASN A 51 -5.70 -1.07 12.00
CA ASN A 51 -6.44 -1.06 13.26
C ASN A 51 -6.59 0.38 13.80
N LEU A 52 -7.76 0.67 14.36
CA LEU A 52 -8.05 1.90 15.08
C LEU A 52 -7.61 1.78 16.55
N SER A 53 -7.24 2.92 17.16
CA SER A 53 -7.08 2.99 18.62
C SER A 53 -8.40 2.68 19.32
N SER A 54 -8.36 2.26 20.58
CA SER A 54 -9.56 1.94 21.37
C SER A 54 -10.56 3.10 21.38
N GLN A 55 -10.08 4.34 21.53
CA GLN A 55 -10.89 5.56 21.51
C GLN A 55 -11.60 5.80 20.18
N ASN A 56 -11.04 5.31 19.07
CA ASN A 56 -11.60 5.50 17.73
C ASN A 56 -12.41 4.28 17.24
N LYS A 57 -12.55 3.20 18.02
CA LYS A 57 -13.25 1.99 17.55
C LYS A 57 -14.75 2.15 17.34
N MET A 58 -15.39 3.14 17.99
CA MET A 58 -16.84 3.33 17.94
C MET A 58 -17.27 4.60 17.20
N ILE A 59 -16.36 5.24 16.45
CA ILE A 59 -16.69 6.44 15.67
C ILE A 59 -17.64 6.11 14.51
N GLU A 60 -18.27 7.16 13.98
CA GLU A 60 -19.01 7.11 12.72
C GLU A 60 -18.13 6.54 11.58
N PRO A 61 -18.68 5.61 10.77
CA PRO A 61 -18.12 5.23 9.49
C PRO A 61 -17.74 6.43 8.62
N ARG A 62 -16.67 6.30 7.83
CA ARG A 62 -16.26 7.35 6.88
C ARG A 62 -15.53 6.80 5.68
N TYR A 63 -15.91 7.28 4.50
CA TYR A 63 -15.22 7.04 3.23
C TYR A 63 -14.36 8.25 2.84
N GLN A 64 -13.20 7.97 2.26
CA GLN A 64 -12.36 8.94 1.56
C GLN A 64 -11.91 8.27 0.26
N GLU A 65 -12.41 8.76 -0.86
CA GLU A 65 -12.13 8.21 -2.19
C GLU A 65 -11.27 9.18 -2.99
N MET A 66 -10.31 8.63 -3.72
CA MET A 66 -9.42 9.41 -4.58
C MET A 66 -9.30 8.71 -5.92
N GLN A 67 -9.53 9.47 -7.00
CA GLN A 67 -9.23 8.98 -8.33
C GLN A 67 -7.71 8.96 -8.52
N SER A 68 -7.22 8.07 -9.38
CA SER A 68 -5.79 7.90 -9.65
C SER A 68 -5.07 9.22 -9.97
N LYS A 69 -5.75 10.14 -10.67
CA LYS A 69 -5.25 11.47 -11.06
C LYS A 69 -5.11 12.46 -9.88
N ASP A 70 -5.86 12.25 -8.80
CA ASP A 70 -5.91 13.14 -7.64
C ASP A 70 -4.96 12.68 -6.52
N ILE A 71 -4.36 11.49 -6.68
CA ILE A 71 -3.35 10.97 -5.75
C ILE A 71 -2.04 11.73 -5.97
N ALA A 72 -1.53 12.34 -4.91
CA ALA A 72 -0.26 13.05 -4.93
C ALA A 72 0.87 12.13 -5.42
N SER A 73 1.56 12.54 -6.48
CA SER A 73 2.61 11.75 -7.14
C SER A 73 3.80 12.63 -7.49
N THR A 74 5.01 12.07 -7.40
CA THR A 74 6.25 12.74 -7.79
C THR A 74 7.23 11.74 -8.38
N THR A 75 8.13 12.21 -9.24
CA THR A 75 9.16 11.40 -9.89
C THR A 75 10.51 12.09 -9.77
N SER A 76 11.54 11.39 -9.27
CA SER A 76 12.91 11.92 -9.24
C SER A 76 13.56 11.87 -10.63
N SER A 77 14.62 12.67 -10.81
CA SER A 77 15.53 12.57 -11.95
C SER A 77 16.06 11.16 -12.17
N ASP A 78 16.26 10.43 -11.07
CA ASP A 78 16.92 9.12 -11.05
C ASP A 78 15.94 7.97 -11.35
N GLY A 79 14.69 8.27 -11.73
CA GLY A 79 13.74 7.27 -12.18
C GLY A 79 12.95 6.57 -11.07
N VAL A 80 12.82 7.21 -9.89
CA VAL A 80 11.93 6.75 -8.82
C VAL A 80 10.64 7.55 -8.87
N THR A 81 9.51 6.88 -9.12
CA THR A 81 8.18 7.48 -8.99
C THR A 81 7.53 7.00 -7.70
N VAL A 82 6.89 7.90 -6.96
CA VAL A 82 6.09 7.54 -5.77
C VAL A 82 4.70 8.13 -5.87
N ARG A 83 3.69 7.29 -5.63
CA ARG A 83 2.30 7.70 -5.40
C ARG A 83 2.02 7.65 -3.90
N VAL A 84 1.66 8.78 -3.32
CA VAL A 84 1.49 8.96 -1.88
C VAL A 84 0.02 8.76 -1.53
N VAL A 85 -0.35 7.53 -1.19
CA VAL A 85 -1.73 7.19 -0.80
C VAL A 85 -2.06 7.77 0.58
N ALA A 86 -1.15 7.66 1.54
CA ALA A 86 -1.25 8.29 2.86
C ALA A 86 0.14 8.70 3.38
N GLY A 87 0.21 9.82 4.09
CA GLY A 87 1.47 10.36 4.62
C GLY A 87 2.16 11.32 3.63
N HIS A 88 3.49 11.24 3.54
CA HIS A 88 4.30 12.09 2.67
C HIS A 88 5.56 11.37 2.17
N SER A 89 6.04 11.73 0.98
CA SER A 89 7.29 11.24 0.40
C SER A 89 7.78 12.20 -0.68
N MET A 90 9.09 12.40 -0.78
CA MET A 90 9.73 13.17 -1.87
C MET A 90 9.08 14.55 -2.12
N GLY A 91 8.67 15.24 -1.04
CA GLY A 91 7.98 16.54 -1.10
C GLY A 91 6.47 16.49 -1.37
N ALA A 92 5.93 15.35 -1.82
CA ALA A 92 4.49 15.14 -2.01
C ALA A 92 3.80 14.71 -0.71
N ARG A 93 2.57 15.17 -0.48
CA ARG A 93 1.75 14.86 0.70
C ARG A 93 0.34 14.44 0.29
N SER A 94 -0.15 13.35 0.87
CA SER A 94 -1.52 12.88 0.64
C SER A 94 -2.54 13.77 1.35
N PRO A 95 -3.71 14.04 0.74
CA PRO A 95 -4.84 14.68 1.41
C PRO A 95 -5.60 13.73 2.36
N VAL A 96 -5.31 12.42 2.35
CA VAL A 96 -6.00 11.45 3.20
C VAL A 96 -5.78 11.74 4.68
N CYS A 97 -6.89 11.93 5.41
CA CYS A 97 -6.85 12.01 6.85
C CYS A 97 -6.79 10.58 7.45
N THR A 98 -5.71 10.29 8.20
CA THR A 98 -5.51 9.00 8.85
C THR A 98 -5.83 9.11 10.35
N ARG A 99 -6.68 8.21 10.87
CA ARG A 99 -7.01 8.14 12.32
C ARG A 99 -5.93 7.44 13.14
N THR A 100 -5.28 6.47 12.53
CA THR A 100 -4.05 5.85 13.03
C THR A 100 -2.91 6.40 12.15
N PRO A 101 -1.85 7.00 12.72
CA PRO A 101 -0.72 7.51 11.92
C PRO A 101 -0.18 6.41 11.01
N THR A 102 -0.36 6.62 9.71
CA THR A 102 -0.08 5.63 8.66
C THR A 102 0.60 6.30 7.48
N MET A 103 1.55 5.58 6.91
CA MET A 103 2.19 5.94 5.65
C MET A 103 1.96 4.78 4.69
N TYR A 104 1.41 5.08 3.52
CA TYR A 104 1.18 4.14 2.44
C TYR A 104 1.70 4.79 1.17
N LEU A 105 2.79 4.23 0.64
CA LEU A 105 3.48 4.70 -0.55
C LEU A 105 3.51 3.59 -1.59
N ASP A 106 3.18 3.90 -2.83
CA ASP A 106 3.29 3.01 -3.98
C ASP A 106 4.47 3.51 -4.84
N PHE A 107 5.63 2.89 -4.65
CA PHE A 107 6.85 3.22 -5.39
C PHE A 107 6.91 2.44 -6.70
N THR A 108 7.35 3.08 -7.79
CA THR A 108 7.89 2.44 -8.98
C THR A 108 9.34 2.83 -9.11
N VAL A 109 10.25 1.87 -8.93
CA VAL A 109 11.70 2.09 -9.06
C VAL A 109 12.16 1.57 -10.42
N ARG A 110 12.70 2.43 -11.29
CA ARG A 110 13.26 2.01 -12.59
C ARG A 110 14.49 1.10 -12.42
N PRO A 111 14.85 0.32 -13.45
CA PRO A 111 16.10 -0.44 -13.47
C PRO A 111 17.29 0.40 -13.04
N HIS A 112 18.13 -0.15 -12.16
CA HIS A 112 19.34 0.47 -11.62
C HIS A 112 19.13 1.73 -10.77
N ALA A 113 17.88 2.11 -10.48
CA ALA A 113 17.57 3.19 -9.55
C ALA A 113 17.49 2.67 -8.11
N ALA A 114 17.69 3.60 -7.16
CA ALA A 114 17.52 3.35 -5.74
C ALA A 114 16.56 4.37 -5.13
N ALA A 115 15.66 3.89 -4.28
CA ALA A 115 14.74 4.73 -3.53
C ALA A 115 15.07 4.66 -2.04
N ARG A 116 15.19 5.82 -1.39
CA ARG A 116 15.34 5.93 0.06
C ARG A 116 14.14 6.64 0.65
N GLN A 117 13.41 5.94 1.51
CA GLN A 117 12.26 6.49 2.21
C GLN A 117 12.55 6.54 3.72
N PRO A 118 12.69 7.73 4.32
CA PRO A 118 12.78 7.89 5.76
C PRO A 118 11.52 7.41 6.47
N VAL A 119 11.69 6.75 7.61
CA VAL A 119 10.58 6.31 8.45
C VAL A 119 10.92 6.49 9.92
N PRO A 120 10.00 7.04 10.72
CA PRO A 120 10.16 7.04 12.18
C PRO A 120 10.45 5.64 12.76
N ALA A 121 11.51 5.53 13.55
CA ALA A 121 11.91 4.28 14.23
C ALA A 121 10.82 3.68 15.13
N SER A 122 9.86 4.49 15.60
CA SER A 122 8.72 4.03 16.42
C SER A 122 7.61 3.34 15.62
N TRP A 123 7.78 3.18 14.30
CA TRP A 123 6.77 2.62 13.42
C TRP A 123 7.12 1.21 12.97
N ASN A 124 6.13 0.32 13.02
CA ASN A 124 6.17 -0.98 12.34
C ASN A 124 6.13 -0.77 10.83
N ALA A 125 6.76 -1.70 10.12
CA ALA A 125 7.13 -1.46 8.75
C ALA A 125 7.15 -2.70 7.88
N PHE A 126 6.60 -2.59 6.67
CA PHE A 126 6.84 -3.59 5.64
C PHE A 126 6.89 -3.00 4.24
N ALA A 127 7.49 -3.77 3.34
CA ALA A 127 7.43 -3.58 1.90
C ALA A 127 6.80 -4.83 1.27
N TYR A 128 5.91 -4.64 0.30
CA TYR A 128 5.36 -5.73 -0.49
C TYR A 128 5.76 -5.54 -1.95
N VAL A 129 6.43 -6.53 -2.55
CA VAL A 129 6.88 -6.42 -3.94
C VAL A 129 5.77 -6.90 -4.86
N LEU A 130 5.27 -6.03 -5.75
CA LEU A 130 4.22 -6.42 -6.68
C LEU A 130 4.76 -7.18 -7.90
N GLU A 131 5.83 -6.67 -8.51
CA GLU A 131 6.46 -7.20 -9.72
C GLU A 131 7.96 -6.86 -9.67
N GLY A 132 8.82 -7.64 -10.34
CA GLY A 132 10.28 -7.41 -10.35
C GLY A 132 11.01 -7.96 -9.13
N GLU A 133 12.30 -7.65 -9.01
CA GLU A 133 13.15 -8.03 -7.88
C GLU A 133 13.92 -6.81 -7.35
N GLY A 134 13.99 -6.69 -6.02
CA GLY A 134 14.72 -5.63 -5.34
C GLY A 134 15.60 -6.14 -4.22
N VAL A 135 16.64 -5.37 -3.92
CA VAL A 135 17.44 -5.51 -2.70
C VAL A 135 16.96 -4.47 -1.70
N PHE A 136 16.64 -4.92 -0.48
CA PHE A 136 16.13 -4.09 0.59
C PHE A 136 17.12 -4.06 1.73
N ALA A 137 17.48 -2.89 2.22
CA ALA A 137 18.35 -2.73 3.36
C ALA A 137 17.66 -1.89 4.45
N GLY A 138 17.88 -2.27 5.71
CA GLY A 138 17.57 -1.44 6.87
C GLY A 138 18.84 -0.73 7.29
N GLY A 139 18.95 0.58 7.01
CA GLY A 139 20.19 1.31 7.24
C GLY A 139 20.36 2.49 6.29
N GLY A 140 21.31 3.39 6.56
CA GLY A 140 21.70 4.44 5.61
C GLY A 140 22.46 3.86 4.40
N ALA A 141 22.61 4.65 3.33
CA ALA A 141 23.21 4.22 2.05
C ALA A 141 24.61 3.56 2.15
N ALA A 142 25.33 3.74 3.25
CA ALA A 142 26.62 3.09 3.50
C ALA A 142 26.49 1.61 3.95
N GLU A 143 25.36 1.21 4.52
CA GLU A 143 25.14 -0.14 5.05
C GLU A 143 24.51 -1.10 4.02
N ALA A 144 23.91 -0.57 2.95
CA ALA A 144 23.39 -1.38 1.85
C ALA A 144 24.48 -2.04 0.98
N ALA A 145 25.72 -1.53 1.07
CA ALA A 145 26.88 -2.06 0.36
C ALA A 145 27.57 -3.20 1.11
N ASP A 146 27.35 -3.34 2.42
CA ASP A 146 27.89 -4.43 3.23
C ASP A 146 26.85 -5.55 3.39
N SER A 147 27.20 -6.74 2.91
CA SER A 147 26.28 -7.80 2.49
C SER A 147 25.53 -8.54 3.61
N SER A 148 25.68 -8.14 4.87
CA SER A 148 25.14 -8.87 6.03
C SER A 148 23.73 -8.46 6.48
N SER A 149 23.21 -7.29 6.08
CA SER A 149 21.89 -6.78 6.51
C SER A 149 20.88 -6.56 5.37
N SER A 150 21.27 -6.85 4.11
CA SER A 150 20.40 -6.69 2.94
C SER A 150 19.58 -7.96 2.66
N SER A 151 18.31 -7.78 2.28
CA SER A 151 17.38 -8.85 1.91
C SER A 151 16.94 -8.71 0.46
N LYS A 152 17.13 -9.75 -0.35
CA LYS A 152 16.54 -9.81 -1.69
C LYS A 152 15.07 -10.21 -1.59
N ALA A 153 14.22 -9.55 -2.35
CA ALA A 153 12.82 -9.95 -2.50
C ALA A 153 12.39 -9.84 -3.96
N GLY A 154 11.87 -10.97 -4.45
CA GLY A 154 11.17 -11.04 -5.73
C GLY A 154 9.68 -10.71 -5.57
N PRO A 155 8.88 -10.92 -6.63
CA PRO A 155 7.46 -10.58 -6.60
C PRO A 155 6.72 -11.39 -5.53
N HIS A 156 5.67 -10.79 -4.99
CA HIS A 156 4.74 -11.36 -4.01
C HIS A 156 5.37 -11.71 -2.65
N HIS A 157 6.51 -11.11 -2.33
CA HIS A 157 7.15 -11.20 -1.03
C HIS A 157 6.75 -10.01 -0.15
N LEU A 158 6.43 -10.33 1.11
CA LEU A 158 6.26 -9.35 2.18
C LEU A 158 7.56 -9.32 3.01
N LEU A 159 8.23 -8.19 3.00
CA LEU A 159 9.41 -7.94 3.82
C LEU A 159 9.01 -7.17 5.07
N LEU A 160 9.17 -7.77 6.24
CA LEU A 160 9.07 -7.08 7.52
C LEU A 160 10.40 -6.37 7.78
N LEU A 161 10.34 -5.06 7.98
CA LEU A 161 11.54 -4.26 8.18
C LEU A 161 11.78 -4.11 9.67
N GLY A 162 13.03 -4.35 10.08
CA GLY A 162 13.45 -4.27 11.48
C GLY A 162 13.15 -2.90 12.11
N LEU A 163 12.97 -2.89 13.42
CA LEU A 163 12.75 -1.67 14.21
C LEU A 163 14.03 -0.84 14.43
N GLN A 164 15.18 -1.32 13.94
CA GLN A 164 16.46 -0.63 13.97
C GLN A 164 16.74 -0.06 12.58
N GLY A 165 16.82 1.28 12.48
CA GLY A 165 17.07 2.02 11.24
C GLY A 165 16.06 3.13 10.95
N ASP A 166 16.52 4.18 10.27
CA ASP A 166 15.74 5.41 10.01
C ASP A 166 15.01 5.42 8.66
N GLY A 167 14.94 4.28 7.94
CA GLY A 167 14.32 4.23 6.62
C GLY A 167 14.19 2.86 5.97
N VAL A 168 13.61 2.86 4.76
CA VAL A 168 13.68 1.78 3.78
C VAL A 168 14.57 2.23 2.65
N GLU A 169 15.56 1.41 2.31
CA GLU A 169 16.24 1.53 1.03
C GLU A 169 15.85 0.36 0.14
N VAL A 170 15.48 0.66 -1.11
CA VAL A 170 15.17 -0.33 -2.14
C VAL A 170 16.03 -0.05 -3.35
N TRP A 171 16.84 -1.03 -3.75
CA TRP A 171 17.60 -1.00 -4.99
C TRP A 171 17.00 -2.00 -5.98
N ASN A 172 16.50 -1.51 -7.11
CA ASN A 172 16.11 -2.35 -8.23
C ASN A 172 17.34 -2.73 -9.08
N LYS A 173 17.81 -3.99 -8.95
CA LYS A 173 18.93 -4.51 -9.75
C LYS A 173 18.47 -5.19 -11.05
N SER A 174 17.17 -5.24 -11.31
CA SER A 174 16.59 -5.94 -12.46
C SER A 174 16.36 -5.01 -13.65
N ASP A 175 16.18 -5.59 -14.83
CA ASP A 175 15.89 -4.87 -16.08
C ASP A 175 14.41 -4.44 -16.20
N LYS A 176 13.58 -4.66 -15.17
CA LYS A 176 12.14 -4.33 -15.14
C LYS A 176 11.80 -3.37 -13.99
N PRO A 177 10.80 -2.49 -14.11
CA PRO A 177 10.36 -1.65 -12.99
C PRO A 177 9.87 -2.48 -11.79
N LEU A 178 10.19 -2.03 -10.58
CA LEU A 178 9.83 -2.67 -9.31
C LEU A 178 8.73 -1.85 -8.61
N PRO A 179 7.44 -2.20 -8.76
CA PRO A 179 6.37 -1.63 -7.96
C PRO A 179 6.40 -2.17 -6.52
N VAL A 180 6.58 -1.30 -5.53
CA VAL A 180 6.64 -1.64 -4.09
C VAL A 180 5.67 -0.78 -3.27
N PRO A 181 4.48 -1.31 -2.96
CA PRO A 181 3.68 -0.83 -1.85
C PRO A 181 4.46 -0.95 -0.54
N ALA A 182 4.82 0.19 0.05
CA ALA A 182 5.41 0.28 1.38
C ALA A 182 4.35 0.81 2.36
N HIS A 183 4.11 0.09 3.44
CA HIS A 183 3.15 0.48 4.47
C HIS A 183 3.77 0.43 5.87
N ARG A 184 3.48 1.46 6.67
CA ARG A 184 3.99 1.58 8.03
C ARG A 184 3.00 2.23 9.00
N ARG A 185 3.06 1.83 10.29
CA ARG A 185 2.18 2.30 11.39
C ARG A 185 2.95 2.51 12.70
N ARG A 186 2.58 3.51 13.51
CA ARG A 186 3.08 3.68 14.90
C ARG A 186 2.74 2.50 15.82
N ALA A 187 3.74 1.95 16.52
CA ALA A 187 3.51 0.92 17.54
C ALA A 187 2.85 1.52 18.80
N HIS A 188 1.74 0.94 19.26
CA HIS A 188 1.16 1.23 20.59
C HIS A 188 1.37 0.01 21.48
N ARG A 189 2.00 0.19 22.66
CA ARG A 189 2.32 -0.86 23.65
C ARG A 189 1.11 -1.69 24.16
N ARG A 190 -0.14 -1.37 23.77
CA ARG A 190 -1.36 -2.06 24.23
C ARG A 190 -2.33 -2.51 23.13
N ALA A 191 -1.96 -2.47 21.85
CA ALA A 191 -2.81 -3.00 20.78
C ALA A 191 -2.11 -4.17 20.08
N ARG A 192 -2.34 -5.40 20.59
CA ARG A 192 -2.07 -6.63 19.84
C ARG A 192 -3.12 -6.74 18.74
N GLY A 193 -2.74 -6.37 17.53
CA GLY A 193 -3.54 -6.52 16.32
C GLY A 193 -2.62 -6.29 15.13
N ALA A 194 -2.34 -7.36 14.38
CA ALA A 194 -1.48 -7.32 13.21
C ALA A 194 -2.11 -6.46 12.10
N ALA A 195 -1.30 -5.68 11.40
CA ALA A 195 -1.67 -5.16 10.08
C ALA A 195 -1.41 -6.29 9.08
N GLY A 196 -2.44 -6.69 8.34
CA GLY A 196 -2.33 -7.66 7.24
C GLY A 196 -2.53 -6.95 5.91
N ALA A 197 -1.62 -7.16 4.97
CA ALA A 197 -1.85 -6.85 3.56
C ALA A 197 -2.31 -8.13 2.86
N LEU A 198 -3.49 -8.11 2.26
CA LEU A 198 -4.03 -9.23 1.50
C LEU A 198 -4.20 -8.78 0.05
N ARG A 199 -3.64 -9.57 -0.86
CA ARG A 199 -3.90 -9.44 -2.29
C ARG A 199 -5.22 -10.14 -2.59
N HIS A 200 -6.16 -9.41 -3.18
CA HIS A 200 -7.36 -10.00 -3.75
C HIS A 200 -7.21 -10.08 -5.28
N GLU A 201 -7.30 -11.30 -5.81
CA GLU A 201 -7.52 -11.55 -7.24
C GLU A 201 -8.95 -12.09 -7.37
N HIS A 202 -9.79 -11.33 -8.07
CA HIS A 202 -11.10 -11.80 -8.46
C HIS A 202 -11.10 -12.09 -9.96
N ARG A 203 -11.43 -13.34 -10.30
CA ARG A 203 -11.69 -13.77 -11.67
C ARG A 203 -13.20 -13.78 -11.87
N GLY A 204 -13.71 -12.82 -12.63
CA GLY A 204 -15.11 -12.83 -13.05
C GLY A 204 -15.33 -13.97 -14.04
N GLY A 205 -16.11 -14.99 -13.64
CA GLY A 205 -16.51 -16.08 -14.52
C GLY A 205 -17.65 -15.65 -15.45
N ASP A 206 -17.52 -15.95 -16.73
CA ASP A 206 -18.59 -15.81 -17.73
C ASP A 206 -19.64 -16.89 -17.45
N ARG A 207 -20.69 -16.55 -16.70
CA ARG A 207 -21.90 -17.39 -16.63
C ARG A 207 -22.75 -17.11 -17.86
N ARG A 208 -22.32 -17.63 -19.01
CA ARG A 208 -23.25 -17.92 -20.10
C ARG A 208 -24.05 -19.16 -19.71
N GLY A 209 -25.38 -18.97 -19.64
CA GLY A 209 -26.34 -20.00 -19.26
C GLY A 209 -26.20 -21.25 -20.11
N ARG A 210 -26.32 -22.41 -19.46
CA ARG A 210 -26.81 -23.61 -20.11
C ARG A 210 -28.33 -23.50 -20.07
N GLU A 211 -28.94 -23.41 -21.25
CA GLU A 211 -30.32 -23.88 -21.48
C GLU A 211 -30.36 -25.41 -21.35
#